data_AF-A0A522FJ77-F1
#
_entry.id   AF-A0A522FJ77-F1
#
_cell.length_a   1.000
_cell.length_b   1.000
_cell.length_c   1.000
_cell.angle_alpha   90.00
_cell.angle_beta   90.00
_cell.angle_gamma   90.00
#
_symmetry.space_group_name_H-M   'P 1'
#
loop_
_entity.id
_entity.type
_entity.pdbx_description
1 polymer ?
#
loop_
_entity_poly.entity_id
_entity_poly.type
_entity_poly.pdbx_seq_one_letter_code
_entity_poly.pdbx_strand_id
1 'polypeptide(L)' 'QNAKAICFGDFIEGEEPNGTSLIQPVLERFAQECLIPVFQIQGIGHGHTNYPLPLGVPVQMQLGKTVHLSYMN' A
#
# COMPACT_ATOMS: atom_id res chain seq x y z
N GLN A 1 -7.91 4.02 16.77
CA GLN A 1 -8.48 4.16 15.43
C GLN A 1 -8.24 5.59 14.91
N ASN A 2 -6.97 5.99 14.69
CA ASN A 2 -6.60 7.38 14.34
C ASN A 2 -5.77 7.50 13.04
N ALA A 3 -5.61 6.42 12.28
CA ALA A 3 -4.90 6.45 11.02
C ALA A 3 -5.63 7.37 10.03
N LYS A 4 -4.87 8.17 9.27
CA LYS A 4 -5.42 9.07 8.24
C LYS A 4 -5.60 8.38 6.89
N ALA A 5 -4.83 7.33 6.65
CA ALA A 5 -4.81 6.52 5.44
C ALA A 5 -4.11 5.18 5.71
N ILE A 6 -4.30 4.20 4.83
CA ILE A 6 -3.56 2.93 4.80
C ILE A 6 -2.85 2.84 3.45
N CYS A 7 -1.54 2.61 3.49
CA CYS A 7 -0.71 2.38 2.33
C CYS A 7 -0.18 0.95 2.38
N PHE A 8 -0.55 0.13 1.40
CA PHE A 8 0.07 -1.18 1.19
C PHE A 8 1.29 -1.06 0.29
N GLY A 9 2.32 -1.85 0.60
CA GLY A 9 3.46 -2.06 -0.29
C GLY A 9 3.23 -3.24 -1.24
N ASP A 10 4.32 -3.76 -1.78
CA ASP A 10 4.33 -4.91 -2.67
C ASP A 10 4.01 -6.21 -1.93
N PHE A 11 3.15 -7.02 -2.54
CA PHE A 11 2.99 -8.44 -2.22
C PHE A 11 3.49 -9.21 -3.45
N ILE A 12 4.61 -9.92 -3.32
CA ILE A 12 5.32 -10.56 -4.44
C ILE A 12 5.15 -12.09 -4.52
N GLU A 13 4.47 -12.66 -3.55
CA GLU A 13 4.09 -14.08 -3.49
C GLU A 13 2.57 -14.17 -3.32
N GLY A 14 2.03 -15.35 -2.99
CA GLY A 14 0.60 -15.56 -2.78
C GLY A 14 -0.16 -15.99 -4.04
N GLU A 15 0.53 -16.73 -4.91
CA GLU A 15 -0.12 -17.59 -5.89
C GLU A 15 -0.75 -18.79 -5.18
N GLU A 16 -2.00 -19.06 -5.51
CA GLU A 16 -2.76 -20.22 -5.09
C GLU A 16 -2.36 -21.45 -5.92
N PRO A 17 -2.67 -22.69 -5.49
CA PRO A 17 -2.28 -23.91 -6.22
C PRO A 17 -2.76 -23.99 -7.67
N ASN A 18 -3.78 -23.21 -8.04
CA ASN A 18 -4.32 -23.10 -9.39
C ASN A 18 -3.65 -21.98 -10.23
N GLY A 19 -2.61 -21.31 -9.72
CA GLY A 19 -1.91 -20.21 -10.37
C GLY A 19 -2.62 -18.86 -10.32
N THR A 20 -3.74 -18.74 -9.60
CA THR A 20 -4.40 -17.44 -9.36
C THR A 20 -3.83 -16.74 -8.12
N SER A 21 -4.14 -15.46 -7.90
CA SER A 21 -3.87 -14.80 -6.62
C SER A 21 -5.11 -14.10 -6.09
N LEU A 22 -5.38 -14.27 -4.80
CA LEU A 22 -6.48 -13.61 -4.09
C LEU A 22 -6.08 -12.27 -3.48
N ILE A 23 -4.81 -11.88 -3.55
CA ILE A 23 -4.31 -10.67 -2.90
C ILE A 23 -5.07 -9.43 -3.36
N GLN A 24 -5.11 -9.14 -4.67
CA GLN A 24 -5.78 -7.94 -5.17
C GLN A 24 -7.29 -7.93 -4.84
N PRO A 25 -8.05 -9.01 -5.07
CA PRO A 25 -9.45 -9.08 -4.63
C PRO A 25 -9.65 -8.86 -3.13
N VAL A 26 -8.72 -9.31 -2.27
CA VAL A 26 -8.79 -9.10 -0.82
C VAL A 26 -8.50 -7.65 -0.46
N LEU A 27 -7.44 -7.06 -1.02
CA LEU A 27 -7.07 -5.67 -0.77
C LEU A 27 -8.17 -4.70 -1.23
N GLU A 28 -8.80 -4.98 -2.36
CA GLU A 28 -9.94 -4.20 -2.86
C GLU A 28 -11.15 -4.27 -1.92
N ARG A 29 -11.54 -5.48 -1.46
CA ARG A 29 -12.64 -5.62 -0.48
C ARG A 29 -12.32 -4.91 0.83
N PHE A 30 -11.09 -5.06 1.32
CA PHE A 30 -10.63 -4.37 2.53
C PHE A 30 -10.71 -2.85 2.37
N ALA A 31 -10.27 -2.31 1.22
CA ALA A 31 -10.34 -0.89 0.91
C ALA A 31 -11.79 -0.38 0.89
N GLN A 32 -12.73 -1.14 0.34
CA GLN A 32 -14.16 -0.80 0.27
C GLN A 32 -14.82 -0.76 1.65
N GLU A 33 -14.33 -1.54 2.61
CA GLU A 33 -14.85 -1.56 3.99
C GLU A 33 -14.24 -0.48 4.89
N CYS A 34 -13.17 0.19 4.44
CA CYS A 34 -12.49 1.23 5.21
C CYS A 34 -13.14 2.62 5.01
N LEU A 35 -13.27 3.36 6.11
CA LEU A 35 -13.71 4.77 6.08
C LEU A 35 -12.59 5.77 5.73
N ILE A 36 -11.35 5.29 5.65
CA ILE A 36 -10.17 6.08 5.32
C ILE A 36 -9.58 5.61 3.98
N PRO A 37 -8.87 6.46 3.24
CA PRO A 37 -8.25 6.07 1.98
C PRO A 37 -7.31 4.88 2.15
N VAL A 38 -7.45 3.90 1.25
CA VAL A 38 -6.58 2.73 1.14
C VAL A 38 -6.06 2.67 -0.29
N PHE A 39 -4.76 2.47 -0.45
CA PHE A 39 -4.10 2.36 -1.75
C PHE A 39 -2.82 1.53 -1.62
N GLN A 40 -2.30 1.10 -2.76
CA GLN A 40 -1.08 0.33 -2.86
C GLN A 40 -0.03 1.12 -3.66
N ILE A 41 1.23 1.05 -3.23
CA ILE A 41 2.39 1.62 -3.94
C ILE A 41 3.43 0.54 -4.23
N GLN A 42 4.27 0.79 -5.23
CA GLN A 42 5.35 -0.11 -5.63
C GLN A 42 6.70 0.28 -5.02
N GLY A 43 7.58 -0.70 -4.89
CA GLY A 43 8.97 -0.55 -4.48
C GLY A 43 9.18 -0.59 -2.98
N ILE A 44 8.24 -1.12 -2.20
CA ILE A 44 8.34 -1.25 -0.74
C ILE A 44 7.79 -2.61 -0.35
N GLY A 45 8.62 -3.46 0.24
CA GLY A 45 8.23 -4.84 0.59
C GLY A 45 9.39 -5.81 0.39
N HIS A 46 9.07 -7.05 0.05
CA HIS A 46 10.07 -8.11 -0.16
C HIS A 46 10.45 -8.32 -1.63
N GLY A 47 10.06 -7.40 -2.51
CA GLY A 47 10.45 -7.41 -3.91
C GLY A 47 11.93 -7.13 -4.14
N HIS A 48 12.33 -7.17 -5.41
CA HIS A 48 13.69 -6.81 -5.82
C HIS A 48 14.06 -5.38 -5.38
N THR A 49 13.10 -4.46 -5.47
CA THR A 49 13.22 -3.08 -4.97
C THR A 49 12.54 -2.97 -3.61
N ASN A 50 13.24 -2.37 -2.64
CA ASN A 50 12.67 -2.06 -1.33
C ASN A 50 13.23 -0.71 -0.82
N TYR A 51 12.52 0.38 -1.14
CA TYR A 51 12.86 1.71 -0.69
C TYR A 51 12.67 1.84 0.83
N PRO A 52 13.60 2.47 1.54
CA PRO A 52 13.49 2.64 2.99
C PRO A 52 12.32 3.56 3.34
N LEU A 53 11.54 3.16 4.34
CA LEU A 53 10.52 3.99 4.96
C LEU A 53 10.96 4.42 6.36
N PRO A 54 11.25 5.72 6.58
CA PRO A 54 11.50 6.23 7.90
C PRO A 54 10.19 6.22 8.70
N LEU A 55 10.30 5.76 9.94
CA LEU A 55 9.18 5.60 10.84
C LEU A 55 9.06 6.81 11.77
N GLY A 56 7.83 7.19 12.11
CA GLY A 56 7.55 8.28 13.05
C GLY A 56 7.77 9.69 12.48
N VAL A 57 7.95 9.83 11.17
CA VAL A 57 8.10 11.14 10.52
C VAL A 57 6.77 11.62 9.91
N PRO A 58 6.47 12.94 9.96
CA PRO A 58 5.35 13.50 9.22
C PRO A 58 5.52 13.31 7.71
N VAL A 59 4.45 12.87 7.06
CA VAL A 59 4.41 12.66 5.61
C VAL A 59 3.21 13.36 5.00
N GLN A 60 3.39 13.84 3.77
CA GLN A 60 2.30 14.28 2.93
C GLN A 60 2.03 13.23 1.86
N MET A 61 0.75 13.05 1.59
CA MET A 61 0.28 12.17 0.54
C MET A 61 -0.68 12.89 -0.39
N GLN A 62 -0.45 12.73 -1.69
CA GLN A 62 -1.27 13.30 -2.73
C GLN A 62 -1.83 12.15 -3.58
N LEU A 63 -3.15 12.03 -3.59
CA LEU A 63 -3.90 11.01 -4.33
C LEU A 63 -4.40 11.59 -5.66
N GLY A 64 -4.26 10.82 -6.73
CA GLY A 64 -4.66 11.19 -8.09
C GLY A 64 -4.49 10.00 -9.03
N LYS A 65 -4.27 10.25 -10.34
CA LYS A 65 -3.89 9.19 -11.29
C LYS A 65 -2.60 8.46 -10.88
N THR A 66 -1.72 9.19 -10.18
CA THR A 66 -0.49 8.68 -9.57
C THR A 66 -0.52 9.04 -8.08
N VAL A 67 -0.07 8.12 -7.23
CA VAL A 67 0.09 8.36 -5.79
C VAL A 67 1.50 8.90 -5.52
N HIS A 68 1.58 10.04 -4.84
CA HIS A 68 2.85 10.62 -4.40
C HIS A 68 2.93 10.64 -2.88
N LEU A 69 3.99 10.05 -2.34
CA LEU A 69 4.33 10.05 -0.91
C LEU A 69 5.66 10.80 -0.72
N SER A 70 5.66 11.81 0.14
CA SER A 70 6.84 12.61 0.44
C SER A 70 6.90 12.98 1.92
N TYR A 71 8.11 13.21 2.44
CA TYR A 71 8.29 13.79 3.77
C TYR A 71 7.80 15.23 3.76
N MET A 72 7.27 15.67 4.90
CA MET A 72 7.02 17.09 5.12
C MET A 72 8.34 17.71 5.58
N ASN A 73 8.79 18.74 4.86
CA ASN A 73 9.93 19.57 5.27
C ASN A 73 9.58 20.44 6.47
#